data_AF-V4B645-F1
#
_entry.id   AF-V4B645-F1
#
_cell.length_a   1.000
_cell.length_b   1.000
_cell.length_c   1.000
_cell.angle_alpha   90.00
_cell.angle_beta   90.00
_cell.angle_gamma   90.00
#
_symmetry.space_group_name_H-M   'P 1'
#
loop_
_entity.id
_entity.type
_entity.pdbx_description
1 polymer ?
#
loop_
_entity_poly.entity_id
_entity_poly.type
_entity_poly.pdbx_seq_one_letter_code
_entity_poly.pdbx_strand_id
1 'polypeptide(L)' 'GRPKRRRTQSVVQRRAANVRERRRMFQLNEAFDALRKRLPAFNYEKRLSRIETLRLAMTYISFMQDVTSGADPK' A
#
# COMPACT_ATOMS: atom_id res chain seq x y z
N GLY A 1 46.09 10.93 -0.22
CA GLY A 1 45.19 9.83 0.21
C GLY A 1 44.57 9.17 -0.99
N ARG A 2 44.49 7.82 -1.03
CA ARG A 2 43.89 7.10 -2.18
C ARG A 2 42.38 7.37 -2.28
N PRO A 3 41.83 7.64 -3.48
CA PRO A 3 40.40 7.91 -3.64
C PRO A 3 39.59 6.65 -3.34
N LYS A 4 38.52 6.80 -2.56
CA LYS A 4 37.59 5.73 -2.18
C LYS A 4 36.86 5.24 -3.44
N ARG A 5 37.36 4.15 -4.06
CA ARG A 5 36.71 3.50 -5.20
C ARG A 5 35.26 3.17 -4.83
N ARG A 6 34.32 3.86 -5.45
CA ARG A 6 32.88 3.60 -5.33
C ARG A 6 32.66 2.20 -5.89
N ARG A 7 32.38 1.21 -5.03
CA ARG A 7 32.16 -0.18 -5.47
C ARG A 7 30.90 -0.21 -6.34
N THR A 8 31.08 -0.34 -7.65
CA THR A 8 29.97 -0.55 -8.60
C THR A 8 29.33 -1.90 -8.31
N GLN A 9 28.00 -1.92 -8.11
CA GLN A 9 27.29 -3.18 -7.86
C GLN A 9 27.43 -4.12 -9.06
N SER A 10 27.75 -5.38 -8.77
CA SER A 10 27.80 -6.41 -9.81
C SER A 10 26.42 -6.67 -10.41
N VAL A 11 26.37 -7.23 -11.62
CA VAL A 11 25.11 -7.64 -12.26
C VAL A 11 24.30 -8.57 -11.35
N VAL A 12 24.96 -9.50 -10.66
CA VAL A 12 24.34 -10.43 -9.71
C VAL A 12 23.72 -9.70 -8.53
N GLN A 13 24.43 -8.72 -7.95
CA GLN A 13 23.92 -7.91 -6.83
C GLN A 13 22.69 -7.08 -7.25
N ARG A 14 22.72 -6.48 -8.44
CA ARG A 14 21.58 -5.73 -9.00
C ARG A 14 20.37 -6.63 -9.21
N ARG A 15 20.56 -7.82 -9.79
CA ARG A 15 19.49 -8.81 -9.98
C ARG A 15 18.86 -9.23 -8.64
N ALA A 16 19.69 -9.55 -7.65
CA ALA A 16 19.21 -9.91 -6.32
C ALA A 16 18.42 -8.76 -5.66
N ALA A 17 18.85 -7.51 -5.83
CA ALA A 17 18.11 -6.34 -5.32
C ALA A 17 16.74 -6.19 -6.00
N ASN A 18 16.66 -6.35 -7.32
CA ASN A 18 15.41 -6.26 -8.07
C ASN A 18 14.40 -7.34 -7.64
N VAL A 19 14.86 -8.57 -7.38
CA VAL A 19 14.00 -9.65 -6.87
C VAL A 19 13.43 -9.29 -5.50
N ARG A 20 14.26 -8.76 -4.59
CA ARG A 20 13.80 -8.34 -3.26
C ARG A 20 12.75 -7.23 -3.35
N GLU A 21 12.98 -6.21 -4.18
CA GLU A 21 12.02 -5.11 -4.31
C GLU A 21 10.70 -5.59 -4.95
N ARG A 22 10.76 -6.49 -5.93
CA ARG A 22 9.56 -7.11 -6.51
C ARG A 22 8.75 -7.84 -5.44
N ARG A 23 9.40 -8.62 -4.56
CA ARG A 23 8.73 -9.32 -3.47
C ARG A 23 8.11 -8.35 -2.46
N ARG A 24 8.82 -7.28 -2.10
CA ARG A 24 8.31 -6.22 -1.23
C ARG A 24 7.07 -5.54 -1.83
N MET A 25 7.11 -5.21 -3.13
CA MET A 25 5.97 -4.61 -3.83
C MET A 25 4.78 -5.57 -3.96
N PHE A 26 5.03 -6.86 -4.16
CA PHE A 26 3.97 -7.87 -4.15
C PHE A 26 3.21 -7.88 -2.82
N GLN A 27 3.93 -7.98 -1.70
CA GLN A 27 3.35 -7.93 -0.35
C GLN A 27 2.57 -6.63 -0.09
N LEU A 28 3.09 -5.49 -0.53
CA LEU A 28 2.39 -4.21 -0.42
C LEU A 28 1.07 -4.22 -1.20
N ASN A 29 1.07 -4.75 -2.42
CA ASN A 29 -0.13 -4.81 -3.25
C ASN A 29 -1.18 -5.75 -2.65
N GLU A 30 -0.78 -6.90 -2.11
CA GLU A 30 -1.68 -7.80 -1.40
C GLU A 30 -2.35 -7.13 -0.19
N ALA A 31 -1.59 -6.37 0.61
CA ALA A 31 -2.13 -5.61 1.73
C ALA A 31 -3.16 -4.56 1.28
N PHE A 32 -2.89 -3.86 0.17
CA PHE A 32 -3.83 -2.92 -0.42
C PHE A 32 -5.11 -3.62 -0.92
N ASP A 33 -5.01 -4.81 -1.51
CA ASP A 33 -6.17 -5.58 -1.97
C ASP A 33 -6.98 -6.13 -0.80
N ALA A 34 -6.33 -6.56 0.28
CA ALA A 34 -7.00 -6.93 1.52
C ALA A 34 -7.74 -5.74 2.14
N LEU A 35 -7.15 -4.53 2.12
CA LEU A 35 -7.82 -3.32 2.58
C LEU A 35 -9.05 -3.00 1.74
N ARG A 36 -8.94 -3.01 0.40
CA ARG A 36 -10.08 -2.73 -0.50
C ARG A 36 -11.28 -3.61 -0.23
N LYS A 37 -11.07 -4.91 0.05
CA LYS A 37 -12.15 -5.87 0.37
C LYS A 37 -12.93 -5.52 1.64
N ARG A 38 -12.37 -4.70 2.53
CA ARG A 38 -13.01 -4.27 3.78
C ARG A 38 -13.72 -2.92 3.67
N LEU A 39 -13.50 -2.19 2.57
CA LEU A 39 -14.11 -0.88 2.36
C LEU A 39 -15.49 -1.04 1.71
N PRO A 40 -16.45 -0.14 2.01
CA PRO A 40 -17.81 -0.20 1.47
C PRO A 40 -17.92 0.18 -0.02
N ALA A 41 -16.91 -0.10 -0.85
CA ALA A 41 -16.93 0.20 -2.28
C ALA A 41 -17.69 -0.88 -3.06
N PHE A 42 -18.69 -0.49 -3.86
CA PHE A 42 -19.41 -1.41 -4.73
C PHE A 42 -18.48 -2.02 -5.77
N ASN A 43 -18.41 -3.35 -5.77
CA ASN A 43 -17.31 -4.16 -6.30
C ASN A 43 -17.23 -4.32 -7.83
N TYR A 44 -18.00 -3.61 -8.66
CA TYR A 44 -18.23 -4.12 -10.03
C TYR A 44 -17.55 -3.39 -11.19
N GLU A 45 -17.08 -2.15 -11.07
CA GLU A 45 -16.54 -1.45 -12.26
C GLU A 45 -15.13 -0.89 -12.12
N LYS A 46 -14.64 -0.56 -10.92
CA LYS A 46 -13.34 0.11 -10.80
C LYS A 46 -12.54 -0.22 -9.54
N ARG A 47 -11.32 -0.72 -9.73
CA ARG A 47 -10.32 -0.85 -8.66
C ARG A 47 -9.86 0.54 -8.22
N LEU A 48 -10.07 0.86 -6.94
CA LEU A 48 -9.60 2.12 -6.34
C LEU A 48 -8.07 2.25 -6.45
N SER A 49 -7.58 3.44 -6.78
CA SER A 49 -6.17 3.79 -6.68
C SER A 49 -5.68 3.72 -5.22
N ARG A 50 -4.36 3.75 -5.01
CA ARG A 50 -3.79 3.71 -3.64
C ARG A 50 -4.27 4.88 -2.80
N ILE A 51 -4.30 6.09 -3.37
CA ILE A 51 -4.73 7.29 -2.64
C ILE A 51 -6.23 7.24 -2.32
N GLU A 52 -7.07 6.82 -3.26
CA GLU A 52 -8.51 6.64 -3.01
C GLU A 52 -8.77 5.59 -1.94
N THR A 53 -8.05 4.46 -1.99
CA THR A 53 -8.17 3.39 -0.98
C THR A 53 -7.85 3.90 0.42
N LEU A 54 -6.77 4.68 0.58
CA LEU A 54 -6.39 5.24 1.88
C LEU A 54 -7.38 6.30 2.37
N ARG A 55 -7.83 7.19 1.49
CA ARG A 55 -8.84 8.21 1.85
C ARG A 55 -10.14 7.57 2.31
N LEU A 56 -10.65 6.60 1.53
CA LEU A 56 -11.87 5.87 1.88
C LEU A 56 -11.71 5.09 3.19
N ALA A 57 -10.55 4.48 3.44
CA ALA A 57 -10.28 3.81 4.71
C ALA A 57 -10.35 4.76 5.91
N MET A 58 -9.75 5.94 5.82
CA MET A 58 -9.80 6.94 6.89
C MET A 58 -11.24 7.40 7.14
N THR A 59 -11.97 7.76 6.08
CA THR A 59 -13.38 8.15 6.17
C THR A 59 -14.23 7.04 6.77
N TYR A 60 -14.03 5.79 6.34
CA TYR A 60 -14.80 4.66 6.84
C TYR A 60 -14.53 4.36 8.31
N ILE A 61 -13.28 4.50 8.78
CA ILE A 61 -12.96 4.38 10.20
C ILE A 61 -13.70 5.45 11.01
N SER A 62 -13.66 6.72 10.59
CA SER A 62 -14.39 7.81 11.28
C SER A 62 -15.89 7.57 11.29
N PHE A 63 -16.46 7.20 10.15
CA PHE A 63 -17.88 6.84 10.03
C PHE A 63 -18.27 5.73 11.03
N MET A 64 -17.48 4.64 11.08
CA MET A 64 -17.77 3.52 11.98
C MET A 64 -17.64 3.91 13.46
N GLN A 65 -16.76 4.85 13.80
CA GLN A 65 -16.63 5.39 15.16
C GLN A 65 -17.88 6.18 15.56
N ASP A 66 -18.40 7.02 14.66
CA ASP A 66 -19.63 7.78 14.89
C ASP A 66 -20.82 6.83 15.08
N VAL A 67 -21.02 5.87 14.17
CA VAL A 67 -22.08 4.84 14.26
C VAL A 67 -22.02 4.09 15.58
N THR A 68 -20.82 3.67 16.00
CA THR A 68 -20.66 2.86 17.24
C THR A 68 -20.85 3.69 18.50
N SER A 69 -20.62 5.00 18.45
CA SER A 69 -20.85 5.91 19.58
C SER A 69 -22.28 6.43 19.67
N GLY A 70 -23.14 6.09 18.71
CA GLY A 70 -24.50 6.61 18.61
C GLY A 70 -24.58 8.07 18.16
N ALA A 71 -23.47 8.63 17.67
CA ALA A 71 -23.46 9.92 16.99
C ALA A 71 -24.01 9.77 15.57
N ASP A 72 -24.54 10.85 15.01
CA ASP A 72 -24.95 10.89 13.60
C ASP A 72 -23.70 10.90 12.71
N PRO A 73 -23.43 9.82 11.96
CA PRO A 73 -22.21 9.70 11.19
C PRO A 73 -22.19 10.68 10.02
N LYS A 74 -21.05 11.38 9.85
CA LYS A 74 -20.86 12.39 8.80
C LYS A 74 -20.13 11.87 7.57
#